data_AF-A0A356IID4-F1
#
_entry.id   AF-A0A356IID4-F1
#
_cell.length_a   1.000
_cell.length_b   1.000
_cell.length_c   1.000
_cell.angle_alpha   90.00
_cell.angle_beta   90.00
_cell.angle_gamma   90.00
#
_symmetry.space_group_name_H-M   'P 1'
#
loop_
_entity.id
_entity.type
_entity.pdbx_description
1 polymer ?
#
loop_
_entity_poly.entity_id
_entity_poly.type
_entity_poly.pdbx_seq_one_letter_code
_entity_poly.pdbx_strand_id
1 'polypeptide(L)'
;PLSVLYADALTLDNQTDKAITVLREQLTQWEAQPLLWFMLAEAHGKAGNRLGVYQSKAEYFYLYGQTTKAIEQLQYALPLARDDFHVTARISDRIAEMQHSMRDLEI
;
A
#
# COMPACT_ATOMS: atom_id res chain seq x y z
N PRO A 1 -12.17 -13.70 -0.11
CA PRO A 1 -12.25 -14.34 1.23
C PRO A 1 -13.17 -13.49 2.13
N LEU A 2 -13.76 -14.07 3.18
CA LEU A 2 -14.76 -13.41 4.05
C LEU A 2 -14.30 -12.06 4.62
N SER A 3 -13.01 -11.97 4.91
CA SER A 3 -12.34 -10.81 5.49
C SER A 3 -12.24 -9.60 4.54
N VAL A 4 -12.27 -9.83 3.21
CA VAL A 4 -12.38 -8.79 2.19
C VAL A 4 -13.79 -8.17 2.21
N LEU A 5 -14.83 -9.00 2.20
CA LEU A 5 -16.21 -8.51 2.24
C LEU A 5 -16.50 -7.75 3.55
N TYR A 6 -15.90 -8.20 4.65
CA TYR A 6 -16.03 -7.51 5.93
C TYR A 6 -15.36 -6.13 5.95
N ALA A 7 -14.12 -6.01 5.45
CA ALA A 7 -13.44 -4.72 5.39
C ALA A 7 -14.10 -3.75 4.38
N ASP A 8 -14.68 -4.25 3.30
CA ASP A 8 -15.47 -3.45 2.37
C ASP A 8 -16.74 -2.90 3.04
N ALA A 9 -17.50 -3.76 3.74
CA ALA A 9 -18.68 -3.33 4.50
C ALA A 9 -18.35 -2.27 5.56
N LEU A 10 -17.25 -2.46 6.31
CA LEU A 10 -16.76 -1.47 7.27
C LEU A 10 -16.39 -0.15 6.59
N THR A 11 -15.73 -0.22 5.42
CA THR A 11 -15.38 0.96 4.64
C THR A 11 -16.64 1.70 4.19
N LEU A 12 -17.64 0.99 3.64
CA LEU A 12 -18.92 1.56 3.21
C LEU A 12 -19.68 2.24 4.36
N ASP A 13 -19.67 1.64 5.54
CA ASP A 13 -20.26 2.18 6.78
C ASP A 13 -19.41 3.29 7.46
N ASN A 14 -18.40 3.81 6.76
CA ASN A 14 -17.52 4.88 7.24
C ASN A 14 -16.69 4.51 8.49
N GLN A 15 -16.58 3.23 8.80
CA GLN A 15 -15.71 2.68 9.86
C GLN A 15 -14.31 2.38 9.31
N THR A 16 -13.69 3.38 8.68
CA THR A 16 -12.44 3.21 7.91
C THR A 16 -11.27 2.74 8.75
N ASP A 17 -11.15 3.19 10.00
CA ASP A 17 -10.06 2.76 10.90
C ASP A 17 -10.12 1.25 11.22
N LYS A 18 -11.35 0.72 11.40
CA LYS A 18 -11.55 -0.71 11.62
C LYS A 18 -11.25 -1.49 10.34
N ALA A 19 -11.69 -1.01 9.18
CA ALA A 19 -11.39 -1.63 7.89
C ALA A 19 -9.87 -1.72 7.67
N ILE A 20 -9.15 -0.62 7.90
CA ILE A 20 -7.68 -0.56 7.79
C ILE A 20 -7.01 -1.56 8.73
N THR A 21 -7.48 -1.66 9.97
CA THR A 21 -6.94 -2.60 10.97
C THR A 21 -7.10 -4.05 10.50
N VAL A 22 -8.32 -4.43 10.09
CA VAL A 22 -8.63 -5.77 9.59
C VAL A 22 -7.82 -6.12 8.33
N LEU A 23 -7.60 -5.16 7.43
CA LEU A 23 -6.81 -5.36 6.22
C LEU A 23 -5.32 -5.53 6.54
N ARG A 24 -4.78 -4.73 7.46
CA ARG A 24 -3.38 -4.87 7.91
C ARG A 24 -3.12 -6.21 8.60
N GLU A 25 -4.04 -6.68 9.42
CA GLU A 25 -3.95 -8.00 10.05
C GLU A 25 -3.85 -9.12 9.00
N GLN A 26 -4.67 -9.08 7.95
CA GLN A 26 -4.60 -10.07 6.87
C GLN A 26 -3.29 -10.01 6.08
N LEU A 27 -2.78 -8.80 5.84
CA LEU A 27 -1.52 -8.61 5.13
C LEU A 27 -0.32 -9.21 5.89
N THR A 28 -0.42 -9.43 7.21
CA THR A 28 0.63 -10.16 7.95
C THR A 28 0.77 -11.62 7.53
N GLN A 29 -0.28 -12.21 6.94
CA GLN A 29 -0.29 -13.60 6.47
C GLN A 29 -0.22 -13.70 4.94
N TRP A 30 -0.79 -12.72 4.24
CA TRP A 30 -1.03 -12.78 2.79
C TRP A 30 -0.56 -11.51 2.06
N GLU A 31 0.65 -11.05 2.35
CA GLU A 31 1.23 -9.87 1.70
C GLU A 31 1.30 -9.96 0.17
N ALA A 32 1.42 -11.18 -0.38
CA ALA A 32 1.47 -11.40 -1.82
C ALA A 32 0.10 -11.30 -2.53
N GLN A 33 -0.99 -11.01 -1.80
CA GLN A 33 -2.34 -10.91 -2.36
C GLN A 33 -2.65 -9.46 -2.79
N PRO A 34 -2.67 -9.12 -4.10
CA PRO A 34 -2.81 -7.73 -4.54
C PRO A 34 -4.14 -7.08 -4.14
N LEU A 35 -5.22 -7.87 -4.08
CA LEU A 35 -6.55 -7.40 -3.70
C LEU A 35 -6.57 -6.76 -2.31
N LEU A 36 -5.78 -7.26 -1.35
CA LEU A 36 -5.73 -6.70 0.00
C LEU A 36 -5.11 -5.30 0.01
N TRP A 37 -4.07 -5.08 -0.80
CA TRP A 37 -3.45 -3.77 -0.98
C TRP A 37 -4.38 -2.79 -1.70
N PHE A 38 -5.11 -3.25 -2.71
CA PHE A 38 -6.13 -2.44 -3.39
C PHE A 38 -7.18 -1.94 -2.39
N MET A 39 -7.74 -2.85 -1.60
CA MET A 39 -8.72 -2.49 -0.59
C MET A 39 -8.17 -1.57 0.50
N LEU A 40 -6.92 -1.78 0.92
CA LEU A 40 -6.28 -0.92 1.90
C LEU A 40 -6.11 0.50 1.35
N ALA A 41 -5.81 0.63 0.05
CA ALA A 41 -5.78 1.93 -0.63
C ALA A 41 -7.18 2.59 -0.63
N GLU A 42 -8.24 1.86 -0.96
CA GLU A 42 -9.61 2.39 -0.96
C GLU A 42 -10.05 2.85 0.44
N ALA A 43 -9.78 2.05 1.47
CA ALA A 43 -10.07 2.40 2.86
C ALA A 43 -9.28 3.63 3.33
N HIS A 44 -7.99 3.73 2.98
CA HIS A 44 -7.20 4.93 3.22
C HIS A 44 -7.72 6.16 2.48
N GLY A 45 -8.17 5.98 1.23
CA GLY A 45 -8.76 7.05 0.42
C GLY A 45 -10.01 7.62 1.08
N LYS A 46 -10.91 6.74 1.54
CA LYS A 46 -12.11 7.15 2.28
C LYS A 46 -11.80 7.80 3.62
N ALA A 47 -10.73 7.39 4.29
CA ALA A 47 -10.23 8.02 5.52
C ALA A 47 -9.52 9.37 5.28
N GLY A 48 -9.29 9.78 4.02
CA GLY A 48 -8.49 10.97 3.68
C GLY A 48 -6.98 10.80 3.89
N ASN A 49 -6.50 9.59 4.18
CA ASN A 49 -5.09 9.29 4.39
C ASN A 49 -4.36 9.08 3.06
N ARG A 50 -3.96 10.18 2.41
CA ARG A 50 -3.24 10.15 1.12
C ARG A 50 -1.93 9.38 1.16
N LEU A 51 -1.18 9.47 2.25
CA LEU A 51 0.07 8.74 2.43
C LEU A 51 -0.17 7.22 2.36
N GLY A 52 -1.17 6.73 3.11
CA GLY A 52 -1.57 5.33 3.11
C GLY A 52 -2.09 4.85 1.75
N VAL A 53 -2.79 5.70 1.00
CA VAL A 53 -3.22 5.39 -0.38
C VAL A 53 -2.01 5.10 -1.27
N TYR A 54 -1.03 6.00 -1.30
CA TYR A 54 0.14 5.84 -2.17
C TYR A 54 0.97 4.62 -1.79
N GLN A 55 1.23 4.40 -0.49
CA GLN A 55 1.94 3.22 -0.02
C GLN A 55 1.23 1.91 -0.42
N SER A 56 -0.10 1.85 -0.25
CA SER A 56 -0.86 0.65 -0.59
C SER A 56 -0.93 0.41 -2.11
N LYS A 57 -1.07 1.47 -2.91
CA LYS A 57 -1.03 1.36 -4.37
C LYS A 57 0.33 0.94 -4.90
N ALA A 58 1.42 1.35 -4.24
CA ALA A 58 2.76 0.91 -4.60
C ALA A 58 2.86 -0.62 -4.54
N GLU A 59 2.46 -1.22 -3.43
CA GLU A 59 2.49 -2.67 -3.24
C GLU A 59 1.56 -3.40 -4.22
N TYR A 60 0.36 -2.86 -4.44
CA TYR A 60 -0.55 -3.38 -5.47
C TYR A 60 0.13 -3.44 -6.84
N PHE A 61 0.71 -2.33 -7.31
CA PHE A 61 1.35 -2.29 -8.62
C PHE A 61 2.57 -3.21 -8.70
N TYR A 62 3.36 -3.27 -7.64
CA TYR A 62 4.54 -4.12 -7.56
C TYR A 62 4.18 -5.60 -7.72
N LEU A 63 3.15 -6.08 -7.02
CA LEU A 63 2.69 -7.47 -7.13
C LEU A 63 2.09 -7.81 -8.51
N TYR A 64 1.64 -6.82 -9.28
CA TYR A 64 1.23 -6.99 -10.67
C TYR A 64 2.39 -6.84 -11.68
N GLY A 65 3.64 -6.74 -11.21
CA GLY A 65 4.82 -6.55 -12.05
C GLY A 65 4.95 -5.14 -12.66
N GLN A 66 4.14 -4.18 -12.20
CA GLN A 66 4.17 -2.80 -12.68
C GLN A 66 5.11 -1.95 -11.81
N THR A 67 6.36 -2.38 -11.69
CA THR A 67 7.36 -1.82 -10.74
C THR A 67 7.60 -0.32 -10.93
N THR A 68 7.63 0.19 -12.17
CA THR A 68 7.77 1.62 -12.42
C THR A 68 6.62 2.44 -11.80
N LYS A 69 5.37 1.95 -11.93
CA LYS A 69 4.21 2.60 -11.32
C LYS A 69 4.24 2.49 -9.80
N ALA A 70 4.73 1.37 -9.27
CA ALA A 70 4.89 1.19 -7.83
C ALA A 70 5.83 2.25 -7.24
N ILE A 71 6.99 2.45 -7.86
CA ILE A 71 7.96 3.47 -7.47
C ILE A 71 7.37 4.87 -7.57
N GLU A 72 6.63 5.18 -8.65
CA GLU A 72 5.96 6.48 -8.82
C GLU A 72 4.99 6.78 -7.65
N GLN A 73 4.20 5.79 -7.20
CA GLN A 73 3.34 5.98 -6.03
C GLN A 73 4.16 6.33 -4.77
N LEU A 74 5.26 5.64 -4.52
CA LEU A 74 6.13 5.93 -3.37
C LEU A 74 6.81 7.30 -3.48
N GLN A 75 7.13 7.77 -4.69
CA GLN A 75 7.62 9.13 -4.91
C GLN A 75 6.56 10.18 -4.55
N TYR A 76 5.28 9.93 -4.82
CA TYR A 76 4.19 10.80 -4.35
C TYR A 76 3.98 10.74 -2.83
N ALA A 77 4.35 9.62 -2.18
CA ALA A 77 4.27 9.46 -0.73
C ALA A 77 5.36 10.24 0.01
N LEU A 78 6.58 10.33 -0.53
CA LEU A 78 7.75 10.95 0.14
C LEU A 78 7.48 12.38 0.68
N PRO A 79 6.93 13.32 -0.12
CA PRO A 79 6.66 14.67 0.39
C PRO A 79 5.66 14.73 1.54
N LEU A 80 4.74 13.75 1.62
CA LEU A 80 3.73 13.66 2.69
C LEU A 80 4.31 13.12 4.01
N ALA A 81 5.45 12.41 3.93
CA ALA A 81 6.12 11.82 5.08
C ALA A 81 7.31 12.66 5.59
N ARG A 82 7.61 13.81 4.98
CA ARG A 82 8.85 14.58 5.20
C ARG A 82 9.15 14.92 6.68
N ASP A 83 8.12 15.08 7.50
CA ASP A 83 8.21 15.44 8.91
C ASP A 83 8.33 14.20 9.82
N ASP A 84 8.23 12.99 9.26
CA ASP A 84 8.44 11.69 9.89
C ASP A 84 9.64 10.98 9.24
N PHE A 85 10.79 11.10 9.90
CA PHE A 85 12.05 10.52 9.43
C PHE A 85 11.96 9.00 9.26
N HIS A 86 11.28 8.31 10.18
CA HIS A 86 11.18 6.85 10.15
C HIS A 86 10.33 6.38 8.97
N VAL A 87 9.21 7.05 8.69
CA VAL A 87 8.37 6.73 7.54
C VAL A 87 9.09 7.08 6.23
N THR A 88 9.78 8.22 6.17
CA THR A 88 10.56 8.64 4.99
C THR A 88 11.66 7.63 4.65
N ALA A 89 12.38 7.12 5.66
CA ALA A 89 13.40 6.09 5.48
C ALA A 89 12.79 4.81 4.90
N ARG A 90 11.69 4.30 5.47
CA ARG A 90 11.01 3.10 4.97
C ARG A 90 10.54 3.23 3.54
N ILE A 91 10.01 4.39 3.15
CA ILE A 91 9.57 4.63 1.76
C ILE A 91 10.78 4.62 0.81
N SER A 92 11.88 5.26 1.21
CA SER A 92 13.11 5.32 0.42
C SER A 92 13.73 3.94 0.23
N ASP A 93 13.79 3.14 1.29
CA ASP A 93 14.30 1.77 1.23
C ASP A 93 13.46 0.89 0.30
N ARG A 94 12.12 1.01 0.37
CA ARG A 94 11.22 0.25 -0.51
C ARG A 94 11.37 0.65 -1.98
N ILE A 95 11.58 1.94 -2.27
CA ILE A 95 11.91 2.40 -3.63
C ILE A 95 13.20 1.74 -4.12
N ALA A 96 14.25 1.74 -3.30
CA ALA A 96 15.54 1.14 -3.65
C ALA A 96 15.43 -0.37 -3.91
N GLU A 97 14.64 -1.08 -3.09
CA GLU A 97 14.35 -2.51 -3.27
C GLU A 97 13.63 -2.78 -4.61
N MET A 98 12.58 -2.02 -4.92
CA MET A 98 11.85 -2.15 -6.18
C MET A 98 12.75 -1.85 -7.39
N GLN A 99 13.62 -0.85 -7.30
CA GLN A 99 14.61 -0.55 -8.34
C GLN A 99 15.64 -1.67 -8.53
N HIS A 100 16.05 -2.34 -7.46
CA HIS A 100 16.93 -3.50 -7.54
C HIS A 100 16.23 -4.66 -8.25
N SER A 101 15.02 -5.02 -7.81
CA SER A 101 14.22 -6.09 -8.42
C SER A 101 13.99 -5.87 -9.91
N MET A 102 13.73 -4.63 -10.34
CA MET A 102 13.53 -4.30 -11.75
C MET A 102 14.79 -4.58 -12.60
N ARG A 103 15.98 -4.26 -12.09
CA ARG A 103 17.25 -4.50 -12.80
C ARG A 103 17.58 -5.99 -12.91
N ASP A 104 17.27 -6.78 -11.87
CA ASP A 104 17.54 -8.23 -11.86
C ASP A 104 16.71 -8.98 -12.92
N LEU A 105 15.55 -8.44 -13.31
CA LEU A 105 14.66 -9.01 -14.34
C LEU A 105 15.10 -8.69 -15.78
N GLU A 106 16.06 -7.78 -15.97
CA GLU A 106 16.56 -7.34 -17.29
C GLU A 106 17.80 -8.14 -17.75
N ILE A 107 18.26 -9.12 -16.97
CA ILE A 107 19.45 -9.96 -17.20
C ILE A 107 19.04 -11.36 -17.67
#